data_AF-A0A1Q9S1H0-F1
#
_entry.id   AF-A0A1Q9S1H0-F1
#
_cell.length_a   1.000
_cell.length_b   1.000
_cell.length_c   1.000
_cell.angle_alpha   90.00
_cell.angle_beta   90.00
_cell.angle_gamma   90.00
#
_symmetry.space_group_name_H-M   'P 1'
#
loop_
_entity.id
_entity.type
_entity.pdbx_description
1 polymer ?
#
loop_
_entity_poly.entity_id
_entity_poly.type
_entity_poly.pdbx_seq_one_letter_code
_entity_poly.pdbx_strand_id
1 'polypeptide(L)'
;MSSAVRAALFRGLPQLVDRLGGDGAALLARHGVPAGALDGDEALLGSRTVGMMLETAATELARPDLGLRLAEVQEIDILGPLAIALETSATFGDALDCASRFLFAHSPVVRVARTPTRRAPPACWV
;
A
#
# COMPACT_ATOMS: atom_id res chain seq x y z
N MET A 1 -8.13 -19.41 3.55
CA MET A 1 -6.68 -19.31 3.25
C MET A 1 -6.28 -17.86 3.38
N SER A 2 -5.40 -17.50 4.33
CA SER A 2 -4.93 -16.12 4.48
C SER A 2 -3.90 -15.84 3.39
N SER A 3 -4.19 -14.89 2.50
CA SER A 3 -3.21 -14.37 1.55
C SER A 3 -2.09 -13.64 2.31
N ALA A 4 -0.87 -13.70 1.80
CA ALA A 4 0.29 -13.01 2.39
C ALA A 4 0.63 -11.77 1.54
N VAL A 5 1.14 -10.73 2.18
CA VAL A 5 1.57 -9.48 1.54
C VAL A 5 2.98 -9.12 2.01
N ARG A 6 3.77 -8.47 1.15
CA ARG A 6 5.10 -8.00 1.54
C ARG A 6 4.99 -6.93 2.62
N ALA A 7 5.74 -7.11 3.70
CA ALA A 7 5.77 -6.20 4.85
C ALA A 7 6.31 -4.81 4.46
N ALA A 8 7.24 -4.77 3.50
CA ALA A 8 7.80 -3.54 2.94
C ALA A 8 6.74 -2.56 2.41
N LEU A 9 5.56 -3.04 1.99
CA LEU A 9 4.43 -2.19 1.59
C LEU A 9 3.86 -1.34 2.73
N PHE A 10 4.24 -1.61 3.98
CA PHE A 10 3.78 -0.89 5.18
C PHE A 10 4.95 -0.21 5.90
N ARG A 11 6.15 -0.19 5.31
CA ARG A 11 7.29 0.60 5.79
C ARG A 11 6.85 2.05 5.99
N GLY A 12 7.25 2.66 7.11
CA GLY A 12 6.86 4.02 7.48
C GLY A 12 5.58 4.13 8.33
N LEU A 13 4.78 3.05 8.45
CA LEU A 13 3.55 3.07 9.25
C LEU A 13 3.78 3.41 10.73
N PRO A 14 4.75 2.79 11.44
CA PRO A 14 4.96 3.09 12.87
C PRO A 14 5.31 4.57 13.08
N GLN A 15 6.21 5.10 12.25
CA GLN A 15 6.64 6.49 12.29
C GLN A 15 5.51 7.47 11.90
N LEU A 16 4.60 7.05 11.02
CA LEU A 16 3.40 7.83 10.72
C LEU A 16 2.44 7.86 11.92
N VAL A 17 2.23 6.72 12.59
CA VAL A 17 1.39 6.62 13.79
C VAL A 17 1.93 7.51 14.91
N ASP A 18 3.24 7.45 15.16
CA ASP A 18 3.90 8.28 16.18
C ASP A 18 3.72 9.78 15.87
N ARG A 19 3.91 10.19 14.60
CA ARG A 19 3.70 11.60 14.18
C ARG A 19 2.26 12.07 14.32
N LEU A 20 1.29 11.16 14.25
CA LEU A 20 -0.13 11.45 14.42
C LEU A 20 -0.58 11.41 15.89
N GLY A 21 0.35 11.15 16.83
CA GLY A 21 0.09 11.14 18.27
C GLY A 21 -0.30 9.79 18.85
N GLY A 22 -0.12 8.70 18.10
CA GLY A 22 -0.29 7.33 18.58
C GLY A 22 1.01 6.71 19.07
N ASP A 23 0.98 5.39 19.29
CA ASP A 23 2.15 4.55 19.58
C ASP A 23 2.26 3.45 18.52
N GLY A 24 3.16 3.66 17.55
CA GLY A 24 3.38 2.73 16.45
C GLY A 24 3.90 1.38 16.92
N ALA A 25 4.79 1.36 17.92
CA ALA A 25 5.34 0.13 18.47
C ALA A 25 4.27 -0.72 19.17
N ALA A 26 3.39 -0.09 19.95
CA ALA A 26 2.25 -0.75 20.58
C ALA A 26 1.25 -1.27 19.53
N LEU A 27 1.01 -0.52 18.45
CA LEU A 27 0.17 -0.98 17.33
C LEU A 27 0.72 -2.28 16.71
N LEU A 28 2.00 -2.32 16.35
CA LEU A 28 2.65 -3.52 15.80
C LEU A 28 2.54 -4.71 16.76
N ALA A 29 2.87 -4.49 18.04
CA ALA A 29 2.85 -5.52 19.06
C ALA A 29 1.45 -6.13 19.27
N ARG A 30 0.39 -5.31 19.26
CA ARG A 30 -1.02 -5.76 19.36
C ARG A 30 -1.43 -6.69 18.23
N HIS A 31 -0.83 -6.52 17.06
CA HIS A 31 -1.08 -7.36 15.88
C HIS A 31 -0.04 -8.48 15.70
N GLY A 32 0.84 -8.68 16.69
CA GLY A 32 1.86 -9.74 16.66
C GLY A 32 2.94 -9.52 15.59
N VAL A 33 3.15 -8.27 15.17
CA VAL A 33 4.19 -7.91 14.19
C VAL A 33 5.47 -7.55 14.95
N PRO A 34 6.59 -8.28 14.75
CA PRO A 34 7.85 -7.97 15.42
C PRO A 34 8.36 -6.57 15.07
N ALA A 35 9.07 -5.93 16.00
CA ALA A 35 9.78 -4.69 15.73
C ALA A 35 10.76 -4.90 14.56
N GLY A 36 10.78 -3.96 13.61
CA GLY A 36 11.61 -4.03 12.40
C GLY A 36 11.10 -4.99 11.32
N ALA A 37 10.00 -5.72 11.53
CA ALA A 37 9.45 -6.62 10.51
C ALA A 37 9.02 -5.90 9.22
N LEU A 38 8.68 -4.61 9.31
CA LEU A 38 8.30 -3.79 8.15
C LEU A 38 9.51 -3.26 7.36
N ASP A 39 10.70 -3.32 7.94
CA ASP A 39 11.92 -2.82 7.29
C ASP A 39 12.53 -3.86 6.34
N GLY A 40 12.26 -5.15 6.58
CA GLY A 40 12.72 -6.24 5.75
C GLY A 40 12.00 -6.33 4.40
N ASP A 41 12.77 -6.37 3.31
CA ASP A 41 12.22 -6.42 1.95
C ASP A 41 11.46 -7.73 1.65
N GLU A 42 11.89 -8.85 2.22
CA GLU A 42 11.34 -10.19 1.95
C GLU A 42 10.34 -10.67 3.02
N ALA A 43 10.10 -9.87 4.07
CA ALA A 43 9.16 -10.26 5.12
C ALA A 43 7.73 -10.31 4.58
N LEU A 44 6.98 -11.34 4.97
CA LEU A 44 5.58 -11.53 4.60
C LEU A 44 4.68 -11.41 5.83
N LEU A 45 3.59 -10.68 5.68
CA LEU A 45 2.54 -10.54 6.69
C LEU A 45 1.23 -11.11 6.15
N GLY A 46 0.39 -11.64 7.04
CA GLY A 46 -0.97 -12.02 6.65
C GLY A 46 -1.78 -10.79 6.24
N SER A 47 -2.45 -10.85 5.08
CA SER A 47 -3.24 -9.73 4.56
C SER A 47 -4.33 -9.28 5.52
N ARG A 48 -4.93 -10.21 6.28
CA ARG A 48 -5.89 -9.91 7.35
C ARG A 48 -5.24 -9.13 8.49
N THR A 49 -4.06 -9.55 8.95
CA THR A 49 -3.33 -8.87 10.03
C THR A 49 -3.05 -7.43 9.65
N VAL A 50 -2.56 -7.22 8.43
CA VAL A 50 -2.31 -5.90 7.87
C VAL A 50 -3.58 -5.06 7.77
N GLY A 51 -4.66 -5.61 7.21
CA GLY A 51 -5.93 -4.89 7.09
C GLY A 51 -6.46 -4.44 8.45
N MET A 52 -6.44 -5.34 9.44
CA MET A 52 -6.83 -5.01 10.82
C MET A 52 -5.93 -3.97 11.47
N MET A 53 -4.63 -4.02 11.21
CA MET A 53 -3.65 -3.06 11.73
C MET A 53 -3.90 -1.65 11.17
N LEU A 54 -4.12 -1.53 9.86
CA LEU A 54 -4.45 -0.25 9.22
C LEU A 54 -5.80 0.30 9.70
N GLU A 55 -6.83 -0.54 9.79
CA GLU A 55 -8.17 -0.16 10.27
C GLU A 55 -8.11 0.33 11.73
N THR A 56 -7.35 -0.37 12.58
CA THR A 56 -7.17 -0.03 13.99
C THR A 56 -6.48 1.33 14.12
N ALA A 57 -5.38 1.54 13.39
CA ALA A 57 -4.67 2.81 13.38
C ALA A 57 -5.54 3.96 12.86
N ALA A 58 -6.26 3.77 11.76
CA ALA A 58 -7.15 4.78 11.19
C ALA A 58 -8.27 5.17 12.16
N THR A 59 -8.84 4.18 12.86
CA THR A 59 -9.92 4.39 13.83
C THR A 59 -9.41 5.11 15.08
N GLU A 60 -8.32 4.64 15.70
CA GLU A 60 -7.80 5.22 16.95
C GLU A 60 -7.26 6.63 16.77
N LEU A 61 -6.70 6.95 15.60
CA LEU A 61 -6.21 8.28 15.26
C LEU A 61 -7.29 9.20 14.68
N ALA A 62 -8.50 8.68 14.44
CA ALA A 62 -9.56 9.36 13.70
C ALA A 62 -9.10 9.90 12.32
N ARG A 63 -8.31 9.09 11.59
CA ARG A 63 -7.72 9.41 10.28
C ARG A 63 -8.16 8.41 9.21
N PRO A 64 -9.29 8.64 8.52
CA PRO A 64 -9.73 7.76 7.42
C PRO A 64 -8.81 7.82 6.19
N ASP A 65 -7.98 8.85 6.08
CA ASP A 65 -6.99 9.08 5.03
C ASP A 65 -5.61 8.46 5.34
N LEU A 66 -5.49 7.64 6.40
CA LEU A 66 -4.20 7.08 6.86
C LEU A 66 -3.40 6.40 5.73
N GLY A 67 -4.07 5.64 4.86
CA GLY A 67 -3.42 4.98 3.73
C GLY A 67 -2.83 5.95 2.71
N LEU A 68 -3.49 7.10 2.47
CA LEU A 68 -2.96 8.15 1.59
C LEU A 68 -1.74 8.82 2.24
N ARG A 69 -1.82 9.12 3.53
CA ARG A 69 -0.69 9.69 4.29
C ARG A 69 0.51 8.75 4.38
N LEU A 70 0.25 7.44 4.43
CA LEU A 70 1.30 6.42 4.35
C LEU A 70 1.94 6.44 2.96
N ALA A 71 1.13 6.49 1.90
CA ALA A 71 1.65 6.60 0.53
C ALA A 71 2.49 7.87 0.30
N GLU A 72 2.16 9.00 0.93
CA GLU A 72 2.95 10.24 0.85
C GLU A 72 4.36 10.13 1.44
N VAL A 73 4.58 9.21 2.38
CA VAL A 73 5.90 9.00 2.99
C VAL A 73 6.59 7.73 2.50
N GLN A 74 5.97 7.03 1.56
CA GLN A 74 6.55 5.90 0.87
C GLN A 74 7.15 6.35 -0.45
N GLU A 75 8.38 5.94 -0.69
CA GLU A 75 8.97 6.01 -2.02
C GLU A 75 8.51 4.81 -2.84
N ILE A 76 8.56 4.91 -4.17
CA ILE A 76 8.17 3.80 -5.06
C ILE A 76 9.07 2.56 -4.89
N ASP A 77 10.24 2.72 -4.26
CA ASP A 77 11.21 1.67 -3.93
C ASP A 77 10.64 0.56 -3.04
N ILE A 78 9.51 0.77 -2.36
CA ILE A 78 8.77 -0.29 -1.64
C ILE A 78 8.33 -1.42 -2.59
N LEU A 79 8.27 -1.14 -3.90
CA LEU A 79 8.02 -2.13 -4.94
C LEU A 79 9.30 -2.85 -5.40
N GLY A 80 10.46 -2.57 -4.82
CA GLY A 80 11.73 -3.23 -5.11
C GLY A 80 12.02 -3.27 -6.62
N PRO A 81 12.36 -4.43 -7.21
CA PRO A 81 12.63 -4.54 -8.65
C PRO A 81 11.47 -4.11 -9.56
N LEU A 82 10.22 -4.19 -9.08
CA LEU A 82 9.08 -3.70 -9.86
C LEU A 82 9.13 -2.19 -10.03
N ALA A 83 9.64 -1.43 -9.05
CA ALA A 83 9.81 0.02 -9.16
C ALA A 83 10.64 0.39 -10.41
N ILE A 84 11.75 -0.31 -10.61
CA ILE A 84 12.64 -0.12 -11.78
C ILE A 84 11.87 -0.36 -13.09
N ALA A 85 11.08 -1.44 -13.16
CA ALA A 85 10.30 -1.75 -14.36
C ALA A 85 9.22 -0.69 -14.65
N LEU A 86 8.63 -0.10 -13.61
CA LEU A 86 7.65 0.98 -13.75
C LEU A 86 8.31 2.27 -14.20
N GLU A 87 9.44 2.65 -13.58
CA GLU A 87 10.17 3.89 -13.90
C GLU A 87 10.81 3.88 -15.29
N THR A 88 11.20 2.69 -15.77
CA THR A 88 11.81 2.52 -17.10
C THR A 88 10.77 2.30 -18.21
N SER A 89 9.48 2.28 -17.88
CA SER A 89 8.41 2.14 -18.87
C SER A 89 8.31 3.37 -19.77
N ALA A 90 8.08 3.15 -21.08
CA ALA A 90 8.03 4.23 -22.06
C ALA A 90 6.85 5.18 -21.84
N THR A 91 5.73 4.67 -21.33
CA THR A 91 4.54 5.44 -20.99
C THR A 91 3.95 5.00 -19.65
N PHE A 92 3.13 5.87 -19.05
CA PHE A 92 2.34 5.50 -17.87
C PHE A 92 1.37 4.34 -18.15
N GLY A 93 0.87 4.21 -19.39
CA GLY A 93 0.08 3.08 -19.81
C GLY A 93 0.86 1.77 -19.71
N ASP A 94 2.10 1.76 -20.21
CA ASP A 94 2.99 0.60 -20.13
C ASP A 94 3.36 0.27 -18.68
N ALA A 95 3.58 1.29 -17.84
CA ALA A 95 3.79 1.10 -16.40
C ALA A 95 2.57 0.44 -15.72
N LEU A 96 1.35 0.89 -16.02
CA LEU A 96 0.13 0.27 -15.49
C LEU A 96 -0.04 -1.18 -15.96
N ASP A 97 0.29 -1.46 -17.23
CA ASP A 97 0.22 -2.82 -17.79
C ASP A 97 1.29 -3.73 -17.16
N CYS A 98 2.48 -3.19 -16.86
CA CYS A 98 3.52 -3.87 -16.08
C CYS A 98 3.06 -4.14 -14.64
N ALA A 99 2.55 -3.13 -13.93
CA ALA A 99 2.02 -3.24 -12.57
C ALA A 99 0.90 -4.29 -12.50
N SER A 100 -0.06 -4.26 -13.43
CA SER A 100 -1.15 -5.24 -13.50
C SER A 100 -0.65 -6.69 -13.61
N ARG A 101 0.51 -6.91 -14.22
CA ARG A 101 1.10 -8.24 -14.42
C ARG A 101 1.92 -8.72 -13.24
N PHE A 102 2.56 -7.82 -12.49
CA PHE A 102 3.58 -8.19 -11.51
C PHE A 102 3.27 -7.78 -10.06
N LEU A 103 2.25 -6.95 -9.80
CA LEU A 103 1.84 -6.58 -8.43
C LEU A 103 1.46 -7.79 -7.55
N PHE A 104 1.05 -8.91 -8.15
CA PHE A 104 0.74 -10.14 -7.40
C PHE A 104 1.93 -10.63 -6.56
N ALA A 105 3.17 -10.35 -6.99
CA ALA A 105 4.39 -10.71 -6.26
C ALA A 105 4.53 -9.93 -4.94
N HIS A 106 3.88 -8.77 -4.84
CA HIS A 106 3.85 -7.94 -3.63
C HIS A 106 2.63 -8.21 -2.77
N SER A 107 1.48 -8.45 -3.41
CA SER A 107 0.21 -8.69 -2.73
C SER A 107 -0.76 -9.38 -3.68
N PRO A 108 -1.11 -10.66 -3.45
CA PRO A 108 -2.11 -11.36 -4.26
C PRO A 108 -3.51 -10.75 -4.14
N VAL A 109 -3.73 -9.85 -3.16
CA VAL A 109 -5.04 -9.22 -2.91
C VAL A 109 -5.20 -7.88 -3.62
N VAL A 110 -4.15 -7.36 -4.27
CA VAL A 110 -4.21 -6.11 -5.03
C VAL A 110 -4.24 -6.41 -6.52
N ARG A 111 -5.17 -5.78 -7.23
CA ARG A 111 -5.22 -5.77 -8.69
C ARG A 111 -5.37 -4.34 -9.17
N VAL A 112 -4.59 -4.02 -10.20
CA VAL A 112 -4.71 -2.77 -10.94
C VAL A 112 -5.04 -3.14 -12.37
N ALA A 113 -5.93 -2.39 -13.00
CA ALA A 113 -6.29 -2.56 -14.40
C ALA A 113 -6.65 -1.22 -15.02
N ARG A 114 -6.34 -1.07 -16.30
CA ARG A 114 -6.79 0.08 -17.08
C ARG A 114 -8.29 -0.07 -17.32
N THR A 115 -9.05 0.92 -16.86
CA THR A 115 -10.48 0.99 -17.15
C THR A 115 -10.68 2.02 -18.25
N PRO A 116 -11.34 1.68 -19.38
CA PRO A 116 -11.67 2.67 -20.39
C PRO A 116 -12.47 3.80 -19.75
N THR A 117 -12.05 5.04 -19.95
CA THR A 117 -12.87 6.19 -19.57
C THR A 117 -14.17 6.09 -20.34
N ARG A 118 -15.30 5.89 -19.64
CA ARG A 118 -16.60 6.10 -20.27
C ARG A 118 -16.65 7.56 -20.67
N ARG A 119 -16.69 7.82 -21.97
CA ARG A 119 -16.98 9.16 -22.50
C ARG A 119 -18.27 9.62 -21.83
N ALA A 120 -18.19 10.64 -20.98
CA ALA A 120 -19.41 11.31 -20.51
C ALA A 120 -20.18 11.72 -21.78
N PRO A 121 -21.53 11.56 -21.82
CA PRO A 121 -22.30 12.19 -22.89
C PRO A 121 -21.89 13.66 -22.95
N PRO A 122 -21.77 14.27 -24.14
CA PRO A 122 -21.45 15.69 -24.23
C PRO A 122 -22.39 16.43 -23.29
N ALA A 123 -21.82 17.12 -22.31
CA ALA A 123 -22.60 17.87 -21.35
C ALA A 123 -23.35 18.95 -22.14
N CYS A 124 -24.65 18.73 -22.38
CA CYS A 124 -25.56 19.77 -22.80
C CYS A 124 -25.74 20.70 -21.59
N TRP A 125 -24.79 21.61 -21.42
CA TRP A 125 -25.03 22.83 -20.65
C TRP A 125 -25.85 23.75 -21.56
N VAL A 126 -27.18 23.63 -21.46
CA VAL A 126 -28.13 24.65 -21.91
C VAL A 126 -28.71 25.28 -20.65
#